data_AF-A0A137P171-F1
#
_entry.id   AF-A0A137P171-F1
#
_cell.length_a   1.000
_cell.length_b   1.000
_cell.length_c   1.000
_cell.angle_alpha   90.00
_cell.angle_beta   90.00
_cell.angle_gamma   90.00
#
_symmetry.space_group_name_H-M   'P 1'
#
loop_
_entity.id
_entity.type
_entity.pdbx_description
1 polymer ?
#
loop_
_entity_poly.entity_id
_entity_poly.type
_entity_poly.pdbx_seq_one_letter_code
_entity_poly.pdbx_strand_id
1 'polypeptide(L)' 'FVCHANNCGRVFKRAEHLRRHIRCVHSLDRPYACPVKDCGKRFSRSDNLNQHIKTHK' A
#
# COMPACT_ATOMS: atom_id res chain seq x y z
N PHE A 1 3.48 -11.79 -14.34
CA PHE A 1 4.39 -10.75 -13.80
C PHE A 1 5.00 -11.23 -12.50
N VAL A 2 6.32 -11.39 -12.42
CA VAL A 2 7.02 -11.97 -11.26
C VAL A 2 7.68 -10.88 -10.44
N CYS A 3 7.65 -11.00 -9.11
CA CYS A 3 8.39 -10.13 -8.21
C CYS A 3 9.80 -10.68 -7.98
N HIS A 4 10.80 -9.92 -8.39
CA HIS A 4 12.21 -10.25 -8.22
C HIS A 4 12.86 -9.56 -7.00
N ALA A 5 12.11 -8.74 -6.27
CA ALA A 5 12.65 -8.04 -5.11
C ALA A 5 12.87 -9.00 -3.93
N ASN A 6 14.07 -8.96 -3.35
CA ASN A 6 14.44 -9.67 -2.12
C ASN A 6 14.02 -11.15 -2.08
N ASN A 7 14.25 -11.89 -3.18
CA ASN A 7 13.84 -13.29 -3.33
C ASN A 7 12.33 -13.57 -3.09
N CYS A 8 11.44 -12.59 -3.26
CA CYS A 8 10.01 -12.76 -2.98
C CYS A 8 9.32 -13.79 -3.91
N GLY A 9 9.72 -13.84 -5.18
CA GLY A 9 9.28 -14.86 -6.15
C GLY A 9 7.78 -14.87 -6.48
N ARG A 10 6.98 -13.94 -5.93
CA ARG A 10 5.52 -13.93 -6.12
C ARG A 10 5.14 -13.65 -7.56
N VAL A 11 4.14 -14.39 -8.04
CA VAL A 11 3.60 -14.25 -9.40
C VAL A 11 2.24 -13.59 -9.38
N PHE A 12 2.05 -12.60 -10.26
CA PHE A 12 0.83 -11.84 -10.41
C PHE A 12 0.30 -11.96 -11.84
N LYS A 13 -1.03 -12.04 -11.94
CA LYS A 13 -1.76 -12.08 -13.23
C LYS A 13 -1.72 -10.75 -14.00
N ARG A 14 -1.49 -9.63 -13.31
CA ARG A 14 -1.49 -8.27 -13.90
C ARG A 14 -0.31 -7.43 -13.39
N ALA A 15 0.20 -6.54 -14.25
CA ALA A 15 1.34 -5.67 -13.94
C ALA A 15 1.03 -4.71 -12.79
N GLU A 16 -0.19 -4.15 -12.78
CA GLU A 16 -0.67 -3.25 -11.72
C GLU A 16 -0.62 -3.90 -10.33
N HIS A 17 -0.90 -5.20 -10.24
CA HIS A 17 -0.85 -5.97 -9.00
C HIS A 17 0.59 -6.18 -8.53
N LEU A 18 1.51 -6.47 -9.44
CA LEU A 18 2.94 -6.54 -9.13
C LEU A 18 3.47 -5.18 -8.64
N ARG A 19 3.16 -4.09 -9.35
CA ARG A 19 3.59 -2.73 -8.97
C ARG A 19 3.04 -2.34 -7.60
N ARG A 20 1.77 -2.65 -7.33
CA ARG A 20 1.16 -2.45 -6.01
C ARG A 20 1.86 -3.28 -4.94
N HIS A 21 2.14 -4.55 -5.21
CA HIS A 21 2.83 -5.42 -4.27
C HIS A 21 4.22 -4.88 -3.92
N ILE A 22 5.03 -4.50 -4.91
CA ILE A 22 6.36 -3.92 -4.69
C ILE A 22 6.25 -2.68 -3.78
N ARG A 23 5.34 -1.76 -4.09
CA ARG A 23 5.14 -0.57 -3.27
C ARG A 23 4.63 -0.87 -1.85
N CYS A 24 3.81 -1.90 -1.66
CA CYS A 24 3.24 -2.19 -0.34
C CYS A 24 4.15 -3.02 0.55
N VAL A 25 5.02 -3.86 -0.03
CA VAL A 25 5.80 -4.87 0.69
C VAL A 25 7.28 -4.55 0.70
N HIS A 26 7.81 -4.04 -0.41
CA HIS A 26 9.25 -3.79 -0.55
C HIS A 26 9.61 -2.31 -0.42
N SER A 27 8.69 -1.41 -0.74
CA SER A 27 8.83 0.00 -0.43
C SER A 27 8.19 0.27 0.94
N LEU A 28 8.96 0.79 1.89
CA LEU A 28 8.41 1.34 3.14
C LEU A 28 7.58 2.62 2.89
N ASP A 29 7.43 3.00 1.63
CA ASP A 29 6.66 4.15 1.18
C ASP A 29 5.17 3.97 1.46
N ARG A 30 4.70 4.73 2.46
CA ARG A 30 3.28 4.92 2.78
C ARG A 30 2.94 6.38 2.52
N PRO A 31 2.71 6.77 1.26
CA PRO A 31 2.54 8.16 0.89
C PRO A 31 1.19 8.72 1.35
N TYR A 32 0.21 7.84 1.63
CA TYR A 32 -1.14 8.25 2.00
C TYR A 32 -1.27 8.40 3.52
N ALA A 33 -1.10 9.61 4.03
CA ALA A 33 -1.32 9.93 5.44
C ALA A 33 -2.80 10.21 5.74
N CYS A 34 -3.25 9.81 6.93
CA CYS A 34 -4.56 10.20 7.45
C CYS A 34 -4.60 11.72 7.68
N PRO A 35 -5.64 12.42 7.20
CA PRO A 35 -5.75 13.88 7.39
C PRO A 35 -6.13 14.28 8.82
N VAL A 36 -6.52 13.33 9.69
CA VAL A 36 -6.88 13.59 11.09
C VAL A 36 -5.62 13.79 11.92
N LYS A 37 -5.46 14.98 12.54
CA LYS A 37 -4.24 15.40 13.26
C LYS A 37 -3.75 14.39 14.30
N ASP A 38 -4.65 13.83 15.11
CA ASP A 38 -4.28 12.92 16.20
C ASP A 38 -4.13 11.45 15.76
N CYS A 39 -4.42 11.11 14.51
CA CYS A 39 -4.37 9.72 14.05
C CYS A 39 -2.96 9.28 13.64
N GLY A 40 -2.23 10.12 12.91
CA GLY A 40 -0.86 9.85 12.44
C GLY A 40 -0.69 8.62 11.52
N LYS A 41 -1.77 7.88 11.21
CA LYS A 41 -1.70 6.63 10.43
C LYS A 41 -1.36 6.91 8.97
N ARG A 42 -0.49 6.07 8.40
CA ARG A 42 -0.09 6.11 6.99
C ARG A 42 -0.40 4.79 6.29
N PHE A 43 -0.82 4.88 5.04
CA PHE A 43 -1.24 3.78 4.19
C PHE A 43 -0.40 3.75 2.91
N SER A 44 -0.16 2.55 2.39
CA SER A 44 0.50 2.33 1.10
C SER A 44 -0.46 2.47 -0.10
N ARG A 45 -1.77 2.58 0.16
CA ARG A 45 -2.82 2.69 -0.85
C ARG A 45 -3.90 3.70 -0.46
N SER A 46 -4.44 4.41 -1.44
CA SER A 46 -5.50 5.40 -1.27
C SER A 46 -6.84 4.80 -0.88
N ASP A 47 -7.20 3.62 -1.40
CA ASP A 47 -8.45 2.94 -1.08
C ASP A 47 -8.49 2.48 0.39
N ASN A 48 -7.36 1.99 0.90
CA ASN A 48 -7.21 1.68 2.32
C ASN A 48 -7.35 2.94 3.20
N LEU A 49 -6.72 4.06 2.81
CA LEU A 49 -6.88 5.33 3.51
C LEU A 49 -8.35 5.78 3.50
N ASN A 50 -9.02 5.71 2.36
CA ASN A 50 -10.41 6.13 2.23
C ASN A 50 -11.35 5.28 3.10
N GLN A 51 -11.12 3.96 3.17
CA GLN A 51 -11.85 3.09 4.08
C GLN A 51 -11.56 3.45 5.54
N HIS A 52 -10.30 3.72 5.88
CA HIS A 52 -9.91 4.13 7.23
C HIS A 52 -10.54 5.47 7.64
N ILE A 53 -10.61 6.46 6.75
CA ILE A 53 -11.23 7.76 7.08
C ILE A 53 -12.69 7.57 7.54
N LYS A 54 -13.40 6.57 7.01
CA LYS A 54 -14.77 6.25 7.44
C LYS A 54 -14.87 5.75 8.89
N THR A 55 -13.76 5.34 9.52
CA THR A 55 -13.73 4.92 10.93
C THR A 55 -13.59 6.10 11.90
N HIS A 56 -13.32 7.31 11.41
CA HIS A 56 -13.19 8.53 12.21
C HIS A 56 -14.47 9.37 12.27
N LYS A 57 -15.62 8.78 11.92
CA LYS A 57 -16.91 9.47 12.06
C LYS A 57 -17.15 9.91 13.50
#